data_AF-A0A1G0MNJ7-F1
#
_entry.id   AF-A0A1G0MNJ7-F1
#
_cell.length_a   1.000
_cell.length_b   1.000
_cell.length_c   1.000
_cell.angle_alpha   90.00
_cell.angle_beta   90.00
_cell.angle_gamma   90.00
#
_symmetry.space_group_name_H-M   'P 1'
#
loop_
_entity.id
_entity.type
_entity.pdbx_description
1 polymer ?
#
loop_
_entity_poly.entity_id
_entity_poly.type
_entity_poly.pdbx_seq_one_letter_code
_entity_poly.pdbx_strand_id
1 'polypeptide(L)'
;MLVPYTDPGLALARAIRAGVLAHIRRRDQLPRTILLGNHGLIAIGGTPAAVLSATLMAEKAATIFLGAARIGGPRFLPPAQVARIAGRPDEHYRQKVLARTFRTHAQGSHTLRRAYDVRANGKTTPFDLG
;
A
#
# COMPACT_ATOMS: atom_id res chain seq x y z
N MET A 1 10.10 0.36 -0.01
CA MET A 1 11.33 -0.26 -0.55
C MET A 1 11.09 -0.69 -2.00
N LEU A 2 12.14 -1.00 -2.78
CA LEU A 2 12.02 -1.50 -4.15
C LEU A 2 12.53 -2.95 -4.23
N VAL A 3 11.76 -3.81 -4.88
CA VAL A 3 12.19 -5.13 -5.36
C VAL A 3 12.34 -5.00 -6.88
N PRO A 4 13.54 -5.30 -7.44
CA PRO A 4 13.72 -5.33 -8.89
C PRO A 4 12.75 -6.29 -9.58
N TYR A 5 12.67 -6.22 -10.90
CA TYR A 5 11.87 -7.19 -11.66
C TYR A 5 12.30 -8.62 -11.30
N THR A 6 11.32 -9.48 -11.06
CA THR A 6 11.49 -10.90 -10.80
C THR A 6 10.18 -11.56 -11.22
N ASP A 7 10.26 -12.72 -11.87
CA ASP A 7 9.07 -13.38 -12.40
C ASP A 7 8.03 -13.67 -11.30
N PRO A 8 6.72 -13.52 -11.60
CA PRO A 8 5.64 -13.79 -10.65
C PRO A 8 5.70 -15.17 -10.02
N GLY A 9 5.05 -15.31 -8.86
CA GLY A 9 4.96 -16.57 -8.12
C GLY A 9 6.10 -16.73 -7.10
N LEU A 10 6.66 -17.93 -7.01
CA LEU A 10 7.56 -18.31 -5.93
C LEU A 10 8.88 -17.49 -5.93
N ALA A 11 9.42 -17.20 -7.12
CA ALA A 11 10.65 -16.41 -7.25
C ALA A 11 10.46 -14.99 -6.68
N LEU A 12 9.40 -14.30 -7.10
CA LEU A 12 9.04 -13.00 -6.56
C LEU A 12 8.75 -13.04 -5.06
N ALA A 13 8.05 -14.06 -4.56
CA ALA A 13 7.79 -14.20 -3.12
C ALA A 13 9.09 -14.30 -2.29
N ARG A 14 10.08 -15.05 -2.79
CA ARG A 14 11.41 -15.17 -2.16
C ARG A 14 12.16 -13.84 -2.20
N ALA A 15 12.13 -13.13 -3.33
CA ALA A 15 12.77 -11.82 -3.50
C ALA A 15 12.15 -10.77 -2.56
N ILE A 16 10.81 -10.74 -2.45
CA ILE A 16 10.09 -9.88 -1.50
C ILE A 16 10.52 -10.19 -0.08
N ARG A 17 10.54 -11.46 0.34
CA ARG A 17 10.95 -11.86 1.69
C ARG A 17 12.38 -11.39 1.99
N ALA A 18 13.32 -11.63 1.09
CA ALA A 18 14.71 -11.19 1.25
C ALA A 18 14.80 -9.66 1.40
N GLY A 19 14.07 -8.92 0.56
CA GLY A 19 13.99 -7.45 0.60
C GLY A 19 13.41 -6.92 1.92
N VAL A 20 12.32 -7.52 2.41
CA VAL A 20 11.68 -7.13 3.68
C VAL A 20 12.66 -7.34 4.84
N LEU A 21 13.29 -8.51 4.93
CA LEU A 21 14.26 -8.79 5.99
C LEU A 21 15.44 -7.82 5.95
N ALA A 22 15.94 -7.49 4.77
CA ALA A 22 17.01 -6.51 4.60
C ALA A 22 16.56 -5.08 4.96
N HIS A 23 15.30 -4.72 4.68
CA HIS A 23 14.73 -3.43 5.07
C HIS A 23 14.63 -3.31 6.60
N ILE A 24 14.12 -4.33 7.27
CA ILE A 24 14.04 -4.39 8.73
C ILE A 24 15.43 -4.23 9.34
N ARG A 25 16.43 -5.00 8.89
CA ARG A 25 17.81 -4.88 9.40
C ARG A 25 18.40 -3.47 9.27
N ARG A 26 18.02 -2.71 8.23
CA ARG A 26 18.54 -1.35 7.99
C ARG A 26 17.76 -0.24 8.67
N ARG A 27 16.49 -0.45 9.00
CA ARG A 27 15.55 0.61 9.42
C ARG A 27 14.80 0.32 10.71
N ASP A 28 15.00 -0.87 11.28
CA ASP A 28 14.32 -1.41 12.44
C ASP A 28 12.79 -1.35 12.36
N GLN A 29 12.27 -1.37 11.14
CA GLN A 29 10.86 -1.14 10.83
C GLN A 29 10.43 -1.97 9.62
N LEU A 30 9.16 -2.37 9.60
CA LEU A 30 8.55 -2.98 8.42
C LEU A 30 8.32 -1.92 7.32
N PRO A 31 8.52 -2.26 6.03
CA PRO A 31 8.16 -1.35 4.96
C PRO A 31 6.64 -1.14 4.92
N ARG A 32 6.19 0.12 4.81
CA ARG A 32 4.77 0.44 4.59
C ARG A 32 4.34 0.21 3.15
N THR A 33 5.27 0.32 2.22
CA THR A 33 5.07 0.12 0.79
C THR A 33 6.25 -0.62 0.17
N ILE A 34 5.96 -1.53 -0.76
CA ILE A 34 6.92 -2.29 -1.55
C ILE A 34 6.61 -2.05 -3.01
N LEU A 35 7.51 -1.36 -3.71
CA LEU A 35 7.46 -1.21 -5.16
C LEU A 35 8.08 -2.45 -5.80
N LEU A 36 7.43 -2.96 -6.83
CA LEU A 36 7.85 -4.13 -7.58
C LEU A 36 8.13 -3.70 -9.03
N GLY A 37 9.36 -3.92 -9.49
CA GLY A 37 9.78 -3.57 -10.85
C GLY A 37 8.86 -4.23 -11.88
N ASN A 38 8.23 -3.43 -12.74
CA ASN A 38 7.29 -3.87 -13.77
C ASN A 38 6.12 -4.74 -13.26
N HIS A 39 5.68 -4.54 -12.01
CA HIS A 39 4.55 -5.26 -11.41
C HIS A 39 3.60 -4.35 -10.65
N GLY A 40 4.11 -3.33 -9.96
CA GLY A 40 3.29 -2.36 -9.23
C GLY A 40 3.68 -2.23 -7.77
N LEU A 41 2.68 -2.26 -6.88
CA LEU A 41 2.79 -1.86 -5.48
C LEU A 41 2.14 -2.89 -4.55
N ILE A 42 2.81 -3.20 -3.45
CA ILE A 42 2.21 -3.82 -2.26
C ILE A 42 2.17 -2.79 -1.14
N ALA A 43 0.99 -2.53 -0.58
CA ALA A 43 0.79 -1.66 0.57
C ALA A 43 0.49 -2.50 1.83
N ILE A 44 1.13 -2.15 2.95
CA ILE A 44 1.06 -2.90 4.21
C ILE A 44 0.50 -1.99 5.31
N GLY A 45 -0.50 -2.48 6.05
CA GLY A 45 -1.10 -1.78 7.17
C GLY A 45 -1.90 -2.72 8.05
N GLY A 46 -1.99 -2.41 9.36
CA GLY A 46 -2.76 -3.20 10.33
C GLY A 46 -4.28 -3.03 10.22
N THR A 47 -4.76 -2.15 9.33
CA THR A 47 -6.19 -1.94 9.05
C THR A 47 -6.40 -1.67 7.55
N PRO A 48 -7.60 -1.93 7.00
CA PRO A 48 -7.92 -1.61 5.60
C PRO A 48 -7.69 -0.13 5.27
N ALA A 49 -8.03 0.76 6.20
CA ALA A 49 -7.81 2.19 6.05
C ALA A 49 -6.33 2.57 5.95
N ALA A 50 -5.46 1.92 6.73
CA ALA A 50 -4.03 2.14 6.66
C ALA A 50 -3.44 1.65 5.32
N VAL A 51 -3.94 0.52 4.81
CA VAL A 51 -3.56 0.00 3.48
C VAL A 51 -4.01 0.98 2.39
N LEU A 52 -5.28 1.39 2.39
CA LEU A 52 -5.81 2.34 1.42
C LEU A 52 -5.04 3.68 1.44
N SER A 53 -4.78 4.21 2.62
CA SER A 53 -4.01 5.45 2.76
C SER A 53 -2.60 5.32 2.19
N ALA A 54 -1.91 4.21 2.44
CA ALA A 54 -0.59 3.95 1.87
C ALA A 54 -0.63 3.82 0.33
N THR A 55 -1.66 3.15 -0.21
CA THR A 55 -1.88 3.03 -1.65
C THR A 55 -2.11 4.40 -2.30
N LEU A 56 -3.03 5.20 -1.76
CA LEU A 56 -3.36 6.53 -2.30
C LEU A 56 -2.18 7.50 -2.21
N MET A 57 -1.37 7.44 -1.14
CA MET A 57 -0.16 8.26 -1.03
C MET A 57 0.91 7.83 -2.03
N ALA A 58 1.05 6.53 -2.29
CA ALA A 58 1.99 6.04 -3.30
C ALA A 58 1.57 6.47 -4.72
N GLU A 59 0.29 6.36 -5.06
CA GLU A 59 -0.27 6.81 -6.34
C GLU A 59 -0.07 8.33 -6.51
N LYS A 60 -0.48 9.12 -5.52
CA LYS A 60 -0.28 10.59 -5.54
C LYS A 60 1.18 10.96 -5.74
N ALA A 61 2.09 10.31 -5.01
CA ALA A 61 3.52 10.57 -5.13
C ALA A 61 4.06 10.22 -6.53
N ALA A 62 3.62 9.11 -7.11
CA ALA A 62 3.97 8.72 -8.47
C ALA A 62 3.44 9.72 -9.50
N THR A 63 2.19 10.16 -9.36
CA THR A 63 1.55 11.15 -10.23
C THR A 63 2.30 12.49 -10.20
N ILE A 64 2.65 13.00 -9.01
CA ILE A 64 3.46 14.22 -8.86
C ILE A 64 4.85 14.04 -9.48
N PHE A 65 5.50 12.89 -9.20
CA PHE A 65 6.83 12.59 -9.73
C PHE A 65 6.83 12.56 -11.26
N LEU A 66 5.86 11.88 -11.87
CA LEU A 66 5.69 11.78 -13.32
C LEU A 66 5.39 13.13 -13.97
N GLY A 67 4.63 14.00 -13.29
CA GLY A 67 4.42 15.38 -13.72
C GLY A 67 5.72 16.17 -13.70
N ALA A 68 6.46 16.13 -12.59
CA ALA A 68 7.74 16.83 -12.46
C ALA A 68 8.81 16.31 -13.43
N ALA A 69 8.88 15.01 -13.65
CA ALA A 69 9.81 14.38 -14.60
C ALA A 69 9.65 14.91 -16.03
N ARG A 70 8.46 15.36 -16.42
CA ARG A 70 8.19 15.96 -17.74
C ARG A 70 8.69 17.40 -17.87
N ILE A 71 9.02 18.08 -16.78
CA ILE A 71 9.38 19.50 -16.74
C ILE A 71 10.74 19.76 -16.07
N GLY A 72 11.70 18.85 -16.24
CA GLY A 72 13.07 18.98 -15.71
C GLY A 72 13.34 18.21 -14.42
N GLY A 73 12.35 17.46 -13.90
CA GLY A 73 12.53 16.54 -12.79
C GLY A 73 12.03 17.08 -11.43
N PRO A 74 11.76 16.18 -10.47
CA PRO A 74 11.38 16.57 -9.13
C PRO A 74 12.55 17.17 -8.35
N ARG A 75 12.32 18.30 -7.68
CA ARG A 75 13.25 18.82 -6.67
C ARG A 75 12.99 18.17 -5.32
N PHE A 76 13.85 17.24 -4.93
CA PHE A 76 13.69 16.51 -3.68
C PHE A 76 13.99 17.36 -2.44
N LEU A 77 13.36 17.01 -1.32
CA LEU A 77 13.69 17.57 -0.02
C LEU A 77 15.07 17.06 0.45
N PRO A 78 15.92 17.92 1.04
CA PRO A 78 17.14 17.49 1.71
C PRO A 78 16.85 16.49 2.84
N PRO A 79 17.74 15.51 3.10
CA PRO A 79 17.54 14.49 4.12
C PRO A 79 17.21 15.05 5.52
N ALA A 80 17.84 16.16 5.91
CA ALA A 80 17.58 16.82 7.18
C ALA A 80 16.13 17.33 7.31
N GLN A 81 15.56 17.84 6.21
CA GLN A 81 14.15 18.26 6.21
C GLN A 81 13.21 17.06 6.28
N VAL A 82 13.54 15.96 5.60
CA VAL A 82 12.77 14.71 5.66
C VAL A 82 12.75 14.15 7.10
N ALA A 83 13.92 14.07 7.74
CA ALA A 83 14.03 13.59 9.13
C ALA A 83 13.24 14.48 10.10
N ARG A 84 13.35 15.80 9.94
CA ARG A 84 12.59 16.77 10.75
C ARG A 84 11.08 16.59 10.58
N ILE A 85 10.58 16.38 9.35
CA ILE A 85 9.14 16.16 9.09
C ILE A 85 8.66 14.86 9.70
N ALA A 86 9.44 13.77 9.58
CA ALA A 86 9.08 12.46 10.10
C ALA A 86 8.90 12.44 11.62
N GLY A 87 9.67 13.27 12.35
CA GLY A 87 9.58 13.36 13.81
C GLY A 87 8.58 14.39 14.33
N ARG A 88 7.81 15.09 13.48
CA ARG A 88 6.95 16.17 13.98
C ARG A 88 5.74 15.64 14.79
N PRO A 89 5.42 16.27 15.93
CA PRO A 89 4.26 15.90 16.74
C PRO A 89 2.90 16.04 16.03
N ASP A 90 2.76 17.01 15.13
CA ASP A 90 1.54 17.25 14.34
C ASP A 90 1.30 16.13 13.32
N GLU A 91 2.35 15.57 12.71
CA GLU A 91 2.25 14.40 11.83
C GLU A 91 1.78 13.18 12.62
N HIS A 92 2.30 12.95 13.82
CA HIS A 92 1.81 11.90 14.71
C HIS A 92 0.34 12.10 15.10
N TYR A 93 -0.07 13.34 15.36
CA TYR A 93 -1.47 13.67 15.63
C TYR A 93 -2.35 13.42 14.41
N ARG A 94 -1.94 13.88 13.22
CA ARG A 94 -2.65 13.68 11.95
C ARG A 94 -2.86 12.19 11.65
N GLN A 95 -1.83 11.36 11.87
CA GLN A 95 -1.92 9.90 11.72
C GLN A 95 -2.95 9.30 12.68
N LYS A 96 -2.99 9.75 13.94
CA LYS A 96 -4.00 9.31 14.93
C LYS A 96 -5.42 9.72 14.53
N VAL A 97 -5.61 10.96 14.05
CA VAL A 97 -6.93 11.47 13.61
C VAL A 97 -7.40 10.69 12.39
N LEU A 98 -6.58 10.52 11.36
CA LEU A 98 -6.92 9.74 10.17
C LEU A 98 -7.33 8.31 10.55
N ALA A 99 -6.55 7.64 11.39
CA ALA A 99 -6.88 6.29 11.87
C ALA A 99 -8.21 6.21 12.66
N ARG A 100 -8.60 7.29 13.35
CA ARG A 100 -9.89 7.37 14.05
C ARG A 100 -11.05 7.60 13.08
N THR A 101 -10.92 8.58 12.18
CA THR A 101 -11.95 8.91 11.18
C THR A 101 -12.31 7.71 10.32
N PHE A 102 -11.31 6.96 9.84
CA PHE A 102 -11.59 5.76 9.04
C PHE A 102 -12.26 4.62 9.82
N ARG A 103 -12.04 4.49 11.14
CA ARG A 103 -12.75 3.51 11.98
C ARG A 103 -14.23 3.85 12.11
N THR A 104 -14.55 5.13 12.29
CA THR A 104 -15.94 5.60 12.41
C THR A 104 -16.73 5.36 11.11
N HIS A 105 -16.13 5.59 9.94
CA HIS A 105 -16.78 5.30 8.65
C HIS A 105 -16.91 3.79 8.36
N ALA A 106 -15.97 2.96 8.80
CA ALA A 106 -16.05 1.51 8.63
C ALA A 106 -17.17 0.87 9.48
N GLN A 107 -17.52 1.44 10.64
CA GLN A 107 -18.61 0.93 11.48
C GLN A 107 -20.01 1.37 11.04
N GLY A 108 -20.14 2.44 10.25
CA GLY A 108 -21.42 2.87 9.67
C GLY A 108 -21.87 2.07 8.43
N SER A 109 -21.02 1.19 7.88
CA SER A 109 -21.28 0.41 6.65
C SER A 109 -21.82 -1.00 6.93
N HIS A 110 -22.55 -1.19 8.04
CA HIS A 110 -23.10 -2.51 8.39
C HIS A 110 -24.30 -2.93 7.51
N THR A 111 -24.85 -2.01 6.70
CA THR A 111 -25.96 -2.24 5.76
C THR A 111 -25.52 -2.79 4.39
N LEU A 112 -24.23 -2.76 4.03
CA LEU A 112 -23.74 -3.22 2.72
C LEU A 112 -23.17 -4.65 2.70
N ARG A 113 -23.09 -5.33 3.86
CA ARG A 113 -22.60 -6.73 3.95
C ARG A 113 -23.54 -7.78 3.34
N ARG A 114 -24.82 -7.45 3.05
CA ARG A 114 -25.75 -8.40 2.41
C ARG A 114 -25.56 -8.60 0.90
N ALA A 115 -24.84 -7.70 0.21
CA ALA A 115 -24.73 -7.77 -1.25
C ALA A 115 -23.67 -8.78 -1.75
N TYR A 116 -22.73 -9.21 -0.90
CA TYR A 116 -21.63 -10.10 -1.30
C TYR A 116 -21.74 -11.54 -0.74
N ASP A 117 -22.75 -11.83 0.07
CA ASP A 117 -22.87 -13.12 0.79
C ASP A 117 -23.82 -14.13 0.13
N VAL A 118 -24.15 -13.95 -1.15
CA VAL A 118 -25.09 -14.84 -1.91
C VAL A 118 -24.37 -15.77 -2.89
N ARG A 119 -23.03 -15.86 -2.87
CA ARG A 119 -22.28 -16.80 -3.75
C ARG A 119 -21.40 -17.80 -3.00
N ALA A 120 -21.83 -18.24 -1.82
CA ALA A 120 -21.09 -19.19 -1.00
C ALA A 120 -21.88 -20.44 -0.58
N ASN A 121 -22.88 -20.88 -1.36
CA ASN A 121 -23.44 -22.22 -1.16
C ASN A 121 -23.76 -22.88 -2.51
N GLY A 122 -23.15 -24.03 -2.77
CA GLY A 122 -22.99 -24.61 -4.11
C GLY A 122 -24.02 -25.65 -4.56
N LYS A 123 -23.72 -26.20 -5.75
CA LYS A 123 -24.39 -27.24 -6.59
C LYS A 123 -25.41 -26.61 -7.56
N THR A 124 -25.26 -26.68 -8.88
CA THR A 124 -25.24 -27.89 -9.75
C THR A 124 -24.43 -27.71 -11.07
N THR A 125 -24.30 -28.82 -11.80
CA THR A 125 -23.32 -29.32 -12.81
C THR A 125 -23.48 -28.78 -14.26
N PRO A 126 -22.62 -29.20 -15.23
CA PRO A 126 -22.18 -28.41 -16.39
C PRO A 126 -23.07 -28.58 -17.63
N PHE A 127 -23.07 -27.59 -18.52
CA PHE A 127 -23.47 -27.80 -19.92
C PHE A 127 -22.62 -26.95 -20.88
N ASP A 128 -22.04 -27.67 -21.83
CA ASP A 128 -21.30 -27.24 -23.01
C ASP A 128 -22.19 -26.42 -23.95
N LEU A 129 -21.57 -25.52 -24.71
CA LEU A 129 -22.09 -25.07 -26.00
C LEU A 129 -21.21 -25.69 -27.09
N GLY A 130 -21.64 -26.87 -27.51
CA GLY A 130 -21.15 -27.67 -28.63
C GLY A 130 -22.11 -28.81 -28.90
#